data_AF-A0AAV7KCJ0-F1
#
_entry.id   AF-A0AAV7KCJ0-F1
#
_cell.length_a   1.000
_cell.length_b   1.000
_cell.length_c   1.000
_cell.angle_alpha   90.00
_cell.angle_beta   90.00
_cell.angle_gamma   90.00
#
_symmetry.space_group_name_H-M   'P 1'
#
loop_
_entity.id
_entity.type
_entity.pdbx_description
1 polymer ?
#
loop_
_entity_poly.entity_id
_entity_poly.type
_entity_poly.pdbx_seq_one_letter_code
_entity_poly.pdbx_strand_id
1 'polypeptide(L)'
;MGYSIKYADDIQILEDLYSEVELKAIENQKKKVHIDLELSAFVDELNGIDFYNKIVAEDLQCFLSFPGMLEVSEFFREKVLTNNRECAIYGIRAHELREDSFKVTHNHYELELTNLRDDIMVNSLLNEMRRGARDIFNLLIKNEMQLVDQIEQIFQDFERMLNEMVILFLEQIRFYMTECRDLSQKFAEKLNDIAMNTLEEISKGQLETDLSEEILRLLVDKDNLVSTLSSSHDCHMSTIDKKEDYINVGVNNYVMKLLSHFSSVETERNRLRIGEIDNLYESFTELIDEIEENLDK
;
A
#
# COMPACT_ATOMS: atom_id res chain seq x y z
N MET A 1 -21.74 -4.84 98.97
CA MET A 1 -21.82 -5.13 97.52
C MET A 1 -21.71 -3.83 96.71
N GLY A 2 -20.60 -3.10 96.82
CA GLY A 2 -20.42 -1.80 96.12
C GLY A 2 -19.07 -1.62 95.43
N TYR A 3 -18.17 -2.60 95.54
CA TYR A 3 -16.81 -2.51 95.01
C TYR A 3 -16.62 -3.23 93.65
N SER A 4 -17.62 -3.98 93.17
CA SER A 4 -17.51 -4.77 91.92
C SER A 4 -17.91 -4.01 90.65
N ILE A 5 -18.63 -2.88 90.75
CA ILE A 5 -19.14 -2.13 89.59
C ILE A 5 -18.14 -1.06 89.14
N LYS A 6 -17.32 -0.53 90.06
CA LYS A 6 -16.43 0.61 89.76
C LYS A 6 -15.31 0.30 88.78
N TYR A 7 -15.01 -0.98 88.55
CA TYR A 7 -13.93 -1.43 87.67
C TYR A 7 -14.44 -2.29 86.50
N ALA A 8 -15.76 -2.47 86.35
CA ALA A 8 -16.32 -3.36 85.32
C ALA A 8 -16.06 -2.84 83.90
N ASP A 9 -16.24 -1.52 83.68
CA ASP A 9 -15.97 -0.90 82.38
C ASP A 9 -14.46 -0.87 82.07
N ASP A 10 -13.62 -0.62 83.08
CA ASP A 10 -12.16 -0.67 82.94
C ASP A 10 -11.67 -2.09 82.61
N ILE A 11 -12.31 -3.12 83.17
CA ILE A 11 -12.04 -4.53 82.87
C ILE A 11 -12.44 -4.86 81.43
N GLN A 12 -13.62 -4.42 80.96
CA GLN A 12 -14.06 -4.68 79.58
C GLN A 12 -13.14 -4.02 78.55
N ILE A 13 -12.72 -2.78 78.79
CA ILE A 13 -11.75 -2.08 77.92
C ILE A 13 -10.42 -2.83 77.90
N LEU A 14 -9.95 -3.32 79.06
CA LEU A 14 -8.73 -4.12 79.13
C LEU A 14 -8.87 -5.45 78.38
N GLU A 15 -10.02 -6.13 78.46
CA GLU A 15 -10.31 -7.38 77.74
C GLU A 15 -10.37 -7.18 76.22
N ASP A 16 -10.99 -6.09 75.75
CA ASP A 16 -11.03 -5.74 74.33
C ASP A 16 -9.63 -5.38 73.81
N LEU A 17 -8.85 -4.62 74.59
CA LEU A 17 -7.46 -4.29 74.26
C LEU A 17 -6.58 -5.54 74.23
N TYR A 18 -6.78 -6.47 75.18
CA TYR A 18 -6.05 -7.74 75.22
C TYR A 18 -6.39 -8.60 74.00
N SER A 19 -7.67 -8.67 73.63
CA SER A 19 -8.14 -9.40 72.45
C SER A 19 -7.61 -8.81 71.15
N GLU A 20 -7.53 -7.48 71.03
CA GLU A 20 -6.98 -6.82 69.85
C GLU A 20 -5.45 -7.00 69.73
N VAL A 21 -4.74 -6.97 70.87
CA VAL A 21 -3.30 -7.28 70.93
C VAL A 21 -3.06 -8.75 70.58
N GLU A 22 -3.89 -9.67 71.06
CA GLU A 22 -3.79 -11.11 70.78
C GLU A 22 -4.10 -11.41 69.30
N LEU A 23 -5.12 -10.77 68.72
CA LEU A 23 -5.40 -10.86 67.27
C LEU A 23 -4.24 -10.33 66.42
N LYS A 24 -3.69 -9.17 66.76
CA LYS A 24 -2.50 -8.64 66.08
C LYS A 24 -1.28 -9.53 66.25
N ALA A 25 -1.11 -10.16 67.41
CA ALA A 25 -0.03 -11.12 67.65
C ALA A 25 -0.21 -12.38 66.78
N ILE A 26 -1.43 -12.92 66.70
CA ILE A 26 -1.77 -14.08 65.85
C ILE A 26 -1.59 -13.74 64.37
N GLU A 27 -2.03 -12.57 63.92
CA GLU A 27 -1.89 -12.13 62.52
C GLU A 27 -0.43 -11.91 62.14
N ASN A 28 0.35 -11.29 63.02
CA ASN A 28 1.80 -11.17 62.85
C ASN A 28 2.48 -12.54 62.84
N GLN A 29 2.02 -13.48 63.67
CA GLN A 29 2.56 -14.83 63.71
C GLN A 29 2.20 -15.61 62.42
N LYS A 30 0.99 -15.44 61.88
CA LYS A 30 0.59 -15.99 60.58
C LYS A 30 1.42 -15.41 59.43
N LYS A 31 1.64 -14.09 59.41
CA LYS A 31 2.52 -13.44 58.43
C LYS A 31 3.94 -13.95 58.53
N LYS A 32 4.45 -14.13 59.75
CA LYS A 32 5.80 -14.67 59.97
C LYS A 32 5.93 -16.11 59.47
N VAL A 33 4.94 -16.96 59.73
CA VAL A 33 4.88 -18.35 59.23
C VAL A 33 4.76 -18.41 57.71
N HIS A 34 3.99 -17.51 57.09
CA HIS A 34 3.87 -17.42 55.63
C HIS A 34 5.20 -17.04 54.98
N ILE A 35 5.87 -16.02 55.50
CA ILE A 35 7.21 -15.61 55.04
C ILE A 35 8.20 -16.76 55.22
N ASP A 36 8.17 -17.48 56.34
CA ASP A 36 9.06 -18.63 56.56
C ASP A 36 8.78 -19.78 55.57
N LEU A 37 7.51 -20.01 55.19
CA LEU A 37 7.11 -20.98 54.16
C LEU A 37 7.59 -20.57 52.76
N GLU A 38 7.43 -19.31 52.37
CA GLU A 38 7.89 -18.79 51.08
C GLU A 38 9.42 -18.76 50.97
N LEU A 39 10.12 -18.43 52.07
CA LEU A 39 11.57 -18.55 52.16
C LEU A 39 12.04 -20.00 52.03
N SER A 40 11.27 -20.97 52.55
CA SER A 40 11.57 -22.40 52.40
C SER A 40 11.28 -22.95 50.99
N ALA A 41 10.50 -22.23 50.19
CA ALA A 41 10.17 -22.58 48.81
C ALA A 41 11.15 -21.96 47.78
N PHE A 42 12.13 -21.17 48.24
CA PHE A 42 13.14 -20.58 47.38
C PHE A 42 14.06 -21.67 46.81
N VAL A 43 14.30 -21.61 45.49
CA VAL A 43 15.01 -22.62 44.70
C VAL A 43 16.34 -23.00 45.35
N ASP A 44 16.57 -24.29 45.55
CA ASP A 44 17.74 -24.84 46.27
C ASP A 44 19.09 -24.28 45.76
N GLU A 45 19.19 -23.97 44.47
CA GLU A 45 20.43 -23.45 43.86
C GLU A 45 20.78 -22.00 44.23
N LEU A 46 19.84 -21.24 44.80
CA LEU A 46 20.03 -19.86 45.28
C LEU A 46 19.92 -19.77 46.82
N ASN A 47 19.69 -20.89 47.50
CA ASN A 47 19.88 -20.93 48.95
C ASN A 47 21.34 -20.64 49.24
N GLY A 48 21.60 -19.61 50.05
CA GLY A 48 22.91 -18.94 50.09
C GLY A 48 24.10 -19.85 50.44
N ILE A 49 23.87 -21.06 50.96
CA ILE A 49 24.92 -22.07 51.19
C ILE A 49 25.43 -22.68 49.88
N ASP A 50 24.56 -23.03 48.93
CA ASP A 50 24.95 -23.67 47.68
C ASP A 50 25.53 -22.66 46.69
N PHE A 51 25.00 -21.44 46.69
CA PHE A 51 25.60 -20.32 45.98
C PHE A 51 27.00 -19.99 46.52
N TYR A 52 27.17 -19.95 47.85
CA TYR A 52 28.49 -19.78 48.47
C TYR A 52 29.44 -20.94 48.11
N ASN A 53 28.98 -22.19 48.21
CA ASN A 53 29.79 -23.37 47.88
C ASN A 53 30.21 -23.39 46.40
N LYS A 54 29.36 -22.88 45.48
CA LYS A 54 29.69 -22.71 44.06
C LYS A 54 30.69 -21.59 43.81
N ILE A 55 30.63 -20.47 44.55
CA ILE A 55 31.63 -19.38 44.47
C ILE A 55 32.98 -19.84 45.02
N VAL A 56 32.97 -20.66 46.08
CA VAL A 56 34.16 -21.17 46.77
C VAL A 56 34.60 -22.54 46.22
N ALA A 57 34.29 -22.83 44.95
CA ALA A 57 34.68 -24.09 44.30
C ALA A 57 36.21 -24.30 44.26
N GLU A 58 36.63 -25.52 43.87
CA GLU A 58 37.93 -26.20 44.05
C GLU A 58 39.21 -25.33 44.06
N ASP A 59 39.26 -24.21 43.34
CA ASP A 59 40.40 -23.29 43.27
C ASP A 59 40.70 -22.55 44.60
N LEU A 60 39.70 -22.31 45.45
CA LEU A 60 39.86 -21.53 46.70
C LEU A 60 40.30 -22.35 47.92
N GLN A 61 40.21 -23.68 47.88
CA GLN A 61 40.60 -24.54 49.00
C GLN A 61 42.08 -24.40 49.39
N CYS A 62 42.96 -24.11 48.43
CA CYS A 62 44.38 -23.91 48.69
C CYS A 62 44.67 -22.63 49.52
N PHE A 63 43.78 -21.64 49.49
CA PHE A 63 43.94 -20.38 50.24
C PHE A 63 43.46 -20.49 51.69
N LEU A 64 42.53 -21.41 51.98
CA LEU A 64 42.00 -21.64 53.34
C LEU A 64 43.06 -22.22 54.30
N SER A 65 44.15 -22.79 53.78
CA SER A 65 45.30 -23.26 54.56
C SER A 65 46.21 -22.14 55.10
N PHE A 66 46.04 -20.88 54.66
CA PHE A 66 46.81 -19.77 55.20
C PHE A 66 46.23 -19.26 56.54
N PRO A 67 47.07 -18.92 57.53
CA PRO A 67 46.60 -18.38 58.81
C PRO A 67 45.76 -17.11 58.60
N GLY A 68 44.59 -17.01 59.25
CA GLY A 68 43.69 -15.85 59.11
C GLY A 68 42.65 -15.97 58.00
N MET A 69 42.86 -16.85 57.02
CA MET A 69 41.95 -16.97 55.86
C MET A 69 40.67 -17.74 56.20
N LEU A 70 40.70 -18.59 57.22
CA LEU A 70 39.52 -19.30 57.70
C LEU A 70 38.50 -18.33 58.31
N GLU A 71 38.93 -17.40 59.19
CA GLU A 71 38.02 -16.42 59.80
C GLU A 71 37.44 -15.45 58.75
N VAL A 72 38.24 -15.04 57.76
CA VAL A 72 37.77 -14.20 56.64
C VAL A 72 36.73 -14.93 55.80
N SER A 73 36.94 -16.22 55.54
CA SER A 73 36.01 -17.05 54.78
C SER A 73 34.69 -17.25 55.52
N GLU A 74 34.73 -17.49 56.84
CA GLU A 74 33.55 -17.62 57.69
C GLU A 74 32.76 -16.30 57.77
N PHE A 75 33.46 -15.17 57.96
CA PHE A 75 32.83 -13.86 57.93
C PHE A 75 32.18 -13.56 56.58
N PHE A 76 32.86 -13.88 55.48
CA PHE A 76 32.31 -13.72 54.13
C PHE A 76 31.07 -14.60 53.91
N ARG A 77 31.11 -15.86 54.37
CA ARG A 77 29.97 -16.77 54.35
C ARG A 77 28.77 -16.20 55.10
N GLU A 78 28.99 -15.74 56.33
CA GLU A 78 27.94 -15.13 57.16
C GLU A 78 27.34 -13.89 56.48
N LYS A 79 28.18 -13.05 55.86
CA LYS A 79 27.72 -11.87 55.13
C LYS A 79 26.94 -12.22 53.87
N VAL A 80 27.37 -13.21 53.10
CA VAL A 80 26.63 -13.68 51.92
C VAL A 80 25.27 -14.23 52.31
N LEU A 81 25.20 -15.03 53.38
CA LEU A 81 23.94 -15.58 53.90
C LEU A 81 23.01 -14.49 54.43
N THR A 82 23.55 -13.54 55.20
CA THR A 82 22.78 -12.42 55.75
C THR A 82 22.25 -11.51 54.65
N ASN A 83 23.09 -11.11 53.70
CA ASN A 83 22.68 -10.27 52.59
C ASN A 83 21.69 -10.97 51.66
N ASN A 84 21.86 -12.27 51.38
CA ASN A 84 20.86 -13.01 50.60
C ASN A 84 19.51 -13.02 51.32
N ARG A 85 19.51 -13.25 52.64
CA ARG A 85 18.29 -13.23 53.44
C ARG A 85 17.63 -11.86 53.47
N GLU A 86 18.41 -10.79 53.61
CA GLU A 86 17.91 -9.41 53.57
C GLU A 86 17.37 -9.04 52.18
N CYS A 87 18.05 -9.45 51.10
CA CYS A 87 17.57 -9.28 49.73
C CYS A 87 16.29 -10.07 49.47
N ALA A 88 16.17 -11.29 50.01
CA ALA A 88 14.95 -12.09 49.91
C ALA A 88 13.80 -11.43 50.67
N ILE A 89 14.03 -10.98 51.91
CA ILE A 89 13.01 -10.25 52.70
C ILE A 89 12.62 -8.95 52.00
N TYR A 90 13.59 -8.21 51.44
CA TYR A 90 13.31 -7.01 50.65
C TYR A 90 12.50 -7.35 49.39
N GLY A 91 12.86 -8.43 48.70
CA GLY A 91 12.16 -8.94 47.52
C GLY A 91 10.71 -9.33 47.82
N ILE A 92 10.47 -10.04 48.93
CA ILE A 92 9.14 -10.42 49.43
C ILE A 92 8.35 -9.17 49.81
N ARG A 93 8.92 -8.26 50.60
CA ARG A 93 8.24 -6.99 50.95
C ARG A 93 7.92 -6.14 49.74
N ALA A 94 8.85 -6.09 48.77
CA ALA A 94 8.62 -5.38 47.52
C ALA A 94 7.60 -6.11 46.64
N HIS A 95 7.50 -7.44 46.72
CA HIS A 95 6.45 -8.22 46.08
C HIS A 95 5.10 -7.95 46.74
N GLU A 96 4.99 -8.00 48.07
CA GLU A 96 3.78 -7.64 48.81
C GLU A 96 3.34 -6.21 48.49
N LEU A 97 4.26 -5.24 48.50
CA LEU A 97 3.97 -3.86 48.10
C LEU A 97 3.57 -3.76 46.63
N ARG A 98 4.18 -4.54 45.74
CA ARG A 98 3.77 -4.62 44.32
C ARG A 98 2.44 -5.33 44.16
N GLU A 99 2.09 -6.29 45.01
CA GLU A 99 0.85 -7.03 44.98
C GLU A 99 -0.29 -6.17 45.54
N ASP A 100 -0.04 -5.40 46.60
CA ASP A 100 -0.96 -4.40 47.12
C ASP A 100 -1.11 -3.23 46.14
N SER A 101 -0.01 -2.74 45.55
CA SER A 101 -0.08 -1.74 44.48
C SER A 101 -0.78 -2.32 43.26
N PHE A 102 -0.51 -3.56 42.89
CA PHE A 102 -1.17 -4.24 41.78
C PHE A 102 -2.65 -4.48 42.11
N LYS A 103 -3.05 -4.80 43.33
CA LYS A 103 -4.46 -4.90 43.73
C LYS A 103 -5.14 -3.54 43.69
N VAL A 104 -4.47 -2.48 44.14
CA VAL A 104 -5.00 -1.11 44.06
C VAL A 104 -5.09 -0.65 42.61
N THR A 105 -4.08 -0.91 41.79
CA THR A 105 -4.01 -0.56 40.37
C THR A 105 -4.91 -1.46 39.52
N HIS A 106 -5.06 -2.73 39.86
CA HIS A 106 -5.98 -3.69 39.25
C HIS A 106 -7.41 -3.37 39.64
N ASN A 107 -7.69 -3.00 40.89
CA ASN A 107 -9.01 -2.50 41.28
C ASN A 107 -9.28 -1.14 40.62
N HIS A 108 -8.28 -0.28 40.49
CA HIS A 108 -8.42 1.01 39.80
C HIS A 108 -8.67 0.81 38.30
N TYR A 109 -7.93 -0.08 37.64
CA TYR A 109 -8.13 -0.42 36.24
C TYR A 109 -9.36 -1.31 36.03
N GLU A 110 -9.75 -2.19 36.95
CA GLU A 110 -11.04 -2.90 36.90
C GLU A 110 -12.18 -1.90 37.05
N LEU A 111 -12.05 -0.88 37.91
CA LEU A 111 -13.03 0.21 38.07
C LEU A 111 -13.06 1.12 36.84
N GLU A 112 -11.91 1.43 36.23
CA GLU A 112 -11.83 2.18 34.97
C GLU A 112 -12.32 1.36 33.76
N LEU A 113 -12.06 0.06 33.73
CA LEU A 113 -12.56 -0.87 32.72
C LEU A 113 -14.06 -1.16 32.91
N THR A 114 -14.58 -1.18 34.15
CA THR A 114 -16.03 -1.20 34.39
C THR A 114 -16.69 0.13 34.06
N ASN A 115 -15.97 1.26 34.14
CA ASN A 115 -16.46 2.56 33.68
C ASN A 115 -16.32 2.76 32.15
N LEU A 116 -15.47 1.99 31.46
CA LEU A 116 -15.41 1.86 29.99
C LEU A 116 -16.41 0.82 29.45
N ARG A 117 -17.10 0.09 30.34
CA ARG A 117 -18.12 -0.91 30.02
C ARG A 117 -19.53 -0.31 30.04
N ASP A 118 -19.69 0.88 29.48
CA ASP A 118 -20.97 1.18 28.87
C ASP A 118 -20.90 0.55 27.48
N ASP A 119 -21.68 -0.52 27.22
CA ASP A 119 -21.92 -1.04 25.86
C ASP A 119 -22.21 0.13 24.89
N ILE A 120 -22.81 1.21 25.40
CA ILE A 120 -23.08 2.46 24.69
C ILE A 120 -21.79 3.13 24.14
N MET A 121 -20.68 3.17 24.89
CA MET A 121 -19.44 3.83 24.47
C MET A 121 -18.65 3.01 23.42
N VAL A 122 -18.59 1.69 23.58
CA VAL A 122 -17.97 0.79 22.60
C VAL A 122 -18.80 0.75 21.30
N ASN A 123 -20.13 0.61 21.41
CA ASN A 123 -21.01 0.72 20.26
C ASN A 123 -20.95 2.11 19.61
N SER A 124 -20.76 3.19 20.39
CA SER A 124 -20.56 4.53 19.83
C SER A 124 -19.27 4.60 19.01
N LEU A 125 -18.17 4.03 19.49
CA LEU A 125 -16.89 4.01 18.78
C LEU A 125 -16.95 3.16 17.50
N LEU A 126 -17.56 1.97 17.55
CA LEU A 126 -17.78 1.13 16.37
C LEU A 126 -18.64 1.87 15.32
N ASN A 127 -19.69 2.57 15.76
CA ASN A 127 -20.51 3.40 14.88
C ASN A 127 -19.74 4.60 14.31
N GLU A 128 -18.79 5.19 15.05
CA GLU A 128 -17.88 6.21 14.53
C GLU A 128 -16.92 5.63 13.49
N MET A 129 -16.37 4.43 13.71
CA MET A 129 -15.52 3.75 12.72
C MET A 129 -16.28 3.41 11.44
N ARG A 130 -17.50 2.88 11.54
CA ARG A 130 -18.38 2.61 10.39
C ARG A 130 -18.70 3.88 9.61
N ARG A 131 -18.96 4.99 10.31
CA ARG A 131 -19.16 6.31 9.69
C ARG A 131 -17.90 6.78 8.99
N GLY A 132 -16.74 6.71 9.65
CA GLY A 132 -15.45 7.08 9.07
C GLY A 132 -15.10 6.27 7.82
N ALA A 133 -15.31 4.95 7.83
CA ALA A 133 -15.12 4.09 6.66
C ALA A 133 -16.02 4.51 5.49
N ARG A 134 -17.29 4.81 5.76
CA ARG A 134 -18.25 5.29 4.76
C ARG A 134 -17.88 6.68 4.22
N ASP A 135 -17.43 7.58 5.08
CA ASP A 135 -17.01 8.93 4.69
C ASP A 135 -15.76 8.89 3.81
N ILE A 136 -14.79 8.02 4.14
CA ILE A 136 -13.61 7.77 3.31
C ILE A 136 -14.03 7.21 1.95
N PHE A 137 -14.88 6.18 1.92
CA PHE A 137 -15.41 5.62 0.67
C PHE A 137 -16.07 6.69 -0.20
N ASN A 138 -16.98 7.48 0.37
CA ASN A 138 -17.67 8.56 -0.35
C ASN A 138 -16.70 9.61 -0.89
N LEU A 139 -15.68 9.97 -0.10
CA LEU A 139 -14.66 10.93 -0.53
C LEU A 139 -13.82 10.37 -1.68
N LEU A 140 -13.41 9.10 -1.61
CA LEU A 140 -12.63 8.44 -2.65
C LEU A 140 -13.43 8.33 -3.96
N ILE A 141 -14.69 7.87 -3.90
CA ILE A 141 -15.58 7.83 -5.07
C ILE A 141 -15.78 9.22 -5.66
N LYS A 142 -16.02 10.23 -4.83
CA LYS A 142 -16.17 11.62 -5.30
C LYS A 142 -14.92 12.10 -6.02
N ASN A 143 -13.74 11.87 -5.44
CA ASN A 143 -12.47 12.28 -6.06
C ASN A 143 -12.24 11.53 -7.38
N GLU A 144 -12.56 10.25 -7.44
CA GLU A 144 -12.46 9.42 -8.64
C GLU A 144 -13.40 9.92 -9.75
N MET A 145 -14.66 10.25 -9.42
CA MET A 145 -15.59 10.87 -10.39
C MET A 145 -15.07 12.21 -10.91
N GLN A 146 -14.56 13.06 -10.02
CA GLN A 146 -13.97 14.35 -10.43
C GLN A 146 -12.75 14.17 -11.33
N LEU A 147 -11.91 13.16 -11.06
CA LEU A 147 -10.76 12.84 -11.90
C LEU A 147 -11.22 12.38 -13.29
N VAL A 148 -12.25 11.54 -13.37
CA VAL A 148 -12.83 11.09 -14.64
C VAL A 148 -13.35 12.27 -15.45
N ASP A 149 -14.10 13.19 -14.84
CA ASP A 149 -14.60 14.40 -15.52
C ASP A 149 -13.44 15.25 -16.07
N GLN A 150 -12.36 15.42 -15.28
CA GLN A 150 -11.17 16.17 -15.71
C GLN A 150 -10.44 15.48 -16.86
N ILE A 151 -10.27 14.16 -16.79
CA ILE A 151 -9.63 13.39 -17.85
C ILE A 151 -10.47 13.45 -19.12
N GLU A 152 -11.80 13.33 -19.02
CA GLU A 152 -12.70 13.43 -20.16
C GLU A 152 -12.60 14.81 -20.82
N GLN A 153 -12.56 15.89 -20.04
CA GLN A 153 -12.38 17.24 -20.57
C GLN A 153 -11.05 17.40 -21.32
N ILE A 154 -9.94 16.97 -20.71
CA ILE A 154 -8.61 17.02 -21.33
C ILE A 154 -8.58 16.17 -22.61
N PHE A 155 -9.21 14.99 -22.56
CA PHE A 155 -9.29 14.09 -23.71
C PHE A 155 -10.09 14.70 -24.86
N GLN A 156 -11.23 15.34 -24.59
CA GLN A 156 -12.01 16.05 -25.61
C GLN A 156 -11.23 17.20 -26.25
N ASP A 157 -10.47 17.96 -25.45
CA ASP A 157 -9.60 19.02 -25.97
C ASP A 157 -8.46 18.47 -26.84
N PHE A 158 -7.85 17.35 -26.41
CA PHE A 158 -6.85 16.64 -27.19
C PHE A 158 -7.42 16.09 -28.51
N GLU A 159 -8.59 15.47 -28.47
CA GLU A 159 -9.29 14.95 -29.65
C GLU A 159 -9.58 16.07 -30.65
N ARG A 160 -10.09 17.21 -30.18
CA ARG A 160 -10.35 18.38 -31.04
C ARG A 160 -9.06 18.87 -31.70
N MET A 161 -8.00 19.08 -30.92
CA MET A 161 -6.71 19.53 -31.43
C MET A 161 -6.10 18.54 -32.44
N LEU A 162 -6.17 17.24 -32.16
CA LEU A 162 -5.66 16.20 -33.06
C LEU A 162 -6.43 16.20 -34.38
N ASN A 163 -7.76 16.29 -34.34
CA ASN A 163 -8.58 16.36 -35.55
C ASN A 163 -8.29 17.62 -36.37
N GLU A 164 -8.09 18.77 -35.74
CA GLU A 164 -7.68 20.01 -36.42
C GLU A 164 -6.32 19.82 -37.13
N MET A 165 -5.33 19.22 -36.47
CA MET A 165 -4.03 18.92 -37.08
C MET A 165 -4.16 17.96 -38.27
N VAL A 166 -5.02 16.94 -38.17
CA VAL A 166 -5.29 15.99 -39.25
C VAL A 166 -5.93 16.70 -40.44
N ILE A 167 -6.88 17.60 -40.20
CA ILE A 167 -7.52 18.39 -41.26
C ILE A 167 -6.46 19.21 -42.02
N LEU A 168 -5.62 19.96 -41.30
CA LEU A 168 -4.55 20.76 -41.91
C LEU A 168 -3.55 19.90 -42.68
N PHE A 169 -3.17 18.74 -42.13
CA PHE A 169 -2.30 17.79 -42.81
C PHE A 169 -2.93 17.28 -44.12
N LEU A 170 -4.20 16.88 -44.09
CA LEU A 170 -4.90 16.37 -45.27
C LEU A 170 -5.14 17.47 -46.32
N GLU A 171 -5.36 18.72 -45.91
CA GLU A 171 -5.39 19.86 -46.82
C GLU A 171 -4.06 20.05 -47.54
N GLN A 172 -2.94 19.93 -46.82
CA GLN A 172 -1.61 20.01 -47.42
C GLN A 172 -1.34 18.84 -48.39
N ILE A 173 -1.79 17.63 -48.07
CA ILE A 173 -1.71 16.49 -48.98
C ILE A 173 -2.54 16.74 -50.25
N ARG A 174 -3.78 17.23 -50.13
CA ARG A 174 -4.63 17.57 -51.28
C ARG A 174 -3.98 18.61 -52.19
N PHE A 175 -3.32 19.60 -51.59
CA PHE A 175 -2.54 20.60 -52.35
C PHE A 175 -1.46 19.93 -53.20
N TYR A 176 -0.61 19.09 -52.58
CA TYR A 176 0.46 18.39 -53.32
C TYR A 176 -0.08 17.40 -54.36
N MET A 177 -1.18 16.70 -54.08
CA MET A 177 -1.81 15.79 -55.05
C MET A 177 -2.36 16.55 -56.26
N THR A 178 -2.85 17.77 -56.05
CA THR A 178 -3.26 18.67 -57.14
C THR A 178 -2.05 19.07 -58.00
N GLU A 179 -0.92 19.44 -57.39
CA GLU A 179 0.31 19.73 -58.15
C GLU A 179 0.80 18.50 -58.93
N CYS A 180 0.71 17.30 -58.36
CA CYS A 180 1.05 16.06 -59.06
C CYS A 180 0.15 15.81 -60.28
N ARG A 181 -1.18 16.07 -60.16
CA ARG A 181 -2.13 15.97 -61.27
C ARG A 181 -1.78 16.97 -62.38
N ASP A 182 -1.49 18.22 -62.04
CA ASP A 182 -1.08 19.25 -62.99
C ASP A 182 0.22 18.90 -63.73
N LEU A 183 1.22 18.34 -63.02
CA LEU A 183 2.47 17.90 -63.63
C LEU A 183 2.26 16.72 -64.58
N SER A 184 1.42 15.75 -64.21
CA SER A 184 1.11 14.60 -65.06
C SER A 184 0.26 14.99 -66.27
N GLN A 185 -0.60 16.00 -66.15
CA GLN A 185 -1.29 16.61 -67.29
C GLN A 185 -0.30 17.26 -68.26
N LYS A 186 0.60 18.12 -67.76
CA LYS A 186 1.65 18.75 -68.58
C LYS A 186 2.56 17.73 -69.25
N PHE A 187 2.89 16.65 -68.54
CA PHE A 187 3.67 15.54 -69.10
C PHE A 187 2.93 14.87 -70.27
N ALA A 188 1.65 14.55 -70.08
CA ALA A 188 0.83 13.90 -71.11
C ALA A 188 0.64 14.81 -72.34
N GLU A 189 0.43 16.11 -72.16
CA GLU A 189 0.37 17.09 -73.25
C GLU A 189 1.67 17.11 -74.05
N LYS A 190 2.82 17.28 -73.36
CA LYS A 190 4.12 17.34 -74.02
C LYS A 190 4.50 16.02 -74.70
N LEU A 191 4.15 14.88 -74.10
CA LEU A 191 4.37 13.57 -74.68
C LEU A 191 3.52 13.37 -75.95
N ASN A 192 2.25 13.79 -75.92
CA ASN A 192 1.39 13.80 -77.10
C ASN A 192 1.97 14.68 -78.22
N ASP A 193 2.40 15.90 -77.91
CA ASP A 193 2.99 16.81 -78.90
C ASP A 193 4.20 16.18 -79.59
N ILE A 194 5.12 15.61 -78.80
CA ILE A 194 6.31 14.91 -79.34
C ILE A 194 5.88 13.72 -80.19
N ALA A 195 5.00 12.86 -79.67
CA ALA A 195 4.57 11.66 -80.37
C ALA A 195 3.86 11.97 -81.71
N MET A 196 3.03 13.02 -81.74
CA MET A 196 2.36 13.48 -82.97
C MET A 196 3.35 14.07 -83.98
N ASN A 197 4.31 14.88 -83.53
CA ASN A 197 5.36 15.43 -84.41
C ASN A 197 6.22 14.30 -85.01
N THR A 198 6.62 13.32 -84.20
CA THR A 198 7.39 12.15 -84.67
C THR A 198 6.59 11.31 -85.67
N LEU A 199 5.29 11.07 -85.40
CA LEU A 199 4.40 10.38 -86.32
C LEU A 199 4.31 11.11 -87.68
N GLU A 200 4.24 12.43 -87.66
CA GLU A 200 4.21 13.26 -88.88
C GLU A 200 5.52 13.20 -89.67
N GLU A 201 6.68 13.22 -88.99
CA GLU A 201 7.99 13.07 -89.63
C GLU A 201 8.19 11.67 -90.24
N ILE A 202 7.74 10.61 -89.56
CA ILE A 202 7.71 9.24 -90.11
C ILE A 202 6.84 9.20 -91.37
N SER A 203 5.66 9.80 -91.31
CA SER A 203 4.70 9.83 -92.44
C SER A 203 5.27 10.55 -93.67
N LYS A 204 6.16 11.54 -93.47
CA LYS A 204 6.85 12.27 -94.54
C LYS A 204 8.16 11.60 -94.99
N GLY A 205 8.58 10.51 -94.35
CA GLY A 205 9.88 9.88 -94.59
C GLY A 205 11.07 10.77 -94.24
N GLN A 206 10.87 11.74 -93.34
CA GLN A 206 11.86 12.74 -92.95
C GLN A 206 12.60 12.36 -91.66
N LEU A 207 12.30 11.21 -91.08
CA LEU A 207 12.91 10.78 -89.84
C LEU A 207 14.38 10.36 -90.06
N GLU A 208 15.31 11.11 -89.48
CA GLU A 208 16.75 10.82 -89.56
C GLU A 208 17.23 9.83 -88.48
N THR A 209 16.36 9.48 -87.52
CA THR A 209 16.76 8.72 -86.31
C THR A 209 16.30 7.26 -86.36
N ASP A 210 17.19 6.32 -86.04
CA ASP A 210 16.84 4.91 -85.85
C ASP A 210 16.01 4.76 -84.56
N LEU A 211 14.71 4.51 -84.73
CA LEU A 211 13.79 4.17 -83.64
C LEU A 211 13.80 2.65 -83.39
N SER A 212 13.52 2.23 -82.15
CA SER A 212 13.34 0.81 -81.87
C SER A 212 12.11 0.26 -82.60
N GLU A 213 12.12 -1.04 -82.91
CA GLU A 213 10.95 -1.73 -83.51
C GLU A 213 9.68 -1.55 -82.67
N GLU A 214 9.80 -1.47 -81.35
CA GLU A 214 8.68 -1.35 -80.43
C GLU A 214 8.01 0.03 -80.55
N ILE A 215 8.81 1.10 -80.68
CA ILE A 215 8.32 2.46 -80.89
C ILE A 215 7.74 2.60 -82.30
N LEU A 216 8.39 2.02 -83.32
CA LEU A 216 7.86 2.01 -84.68
C LEU A 216 6.50 1.35 -84.76
N ARG A 217 6.29 0.23 -84.06
CA ARG A 217 4.97 -0.45 -83.97
C ARG A 217 3.90 0.43 -83.31
N LEU A 218 4.28 1.24 -82.33
CA LEU A 218 3.37 2.17 -81.67
C LEU A 218 2.98 3.35 -82.58
N LEU A 219 3.91 3.80 -83.43
CA LEU A 219 3.76 4.93 -84.34
C LEU A 219 3.23 4.55 -85.74
N VAL A 220 2.58 3.38 -85.89
CA VAL A 220 1.99 2.98 -87.18
C VAL A 220 0.61 3.62 -87.40
N ASP A 221 -0.17 3.76 -86.34
CA ASP A 221 -1.55 4.23 -86.38
C ASP A 221 -1.78 5.31 -85.34
N LYS A 222 -2.29 6.46 -85.79
CA LYS A 222 -2.59 7.62 -84.96
C LYS A 222 -3.59 7.26 -83.86
N ASP A 223 -4.64 6.50 -84.19
CA ASP A 223 -5.71 6.19 -83.23
C ASP A 223 -5.18 5.28 -82.11
N ASN A 224 -4.38 4.28 -82.46
CA ASN A 224 -3.71 3.41 -81.49
C ASN A 224 -2.72 4.18 -80.60
N LEU A 225 -1.95 5.11 -81.17
CA LEU A 225 -1.02 5.97 -80.42
C LEU A 225 -1.75 6.85 -79.40
N VAL A 226 -2.78 7.57 -79.83
CA VAL A 226 -3.59 8.44 -78.96
C VAL A 226 -4.24 7.60 -77.85
N SER A 227 -4.83 6.45 -78.18
CA SER A 227 -5.45 5.56 -77.20
C SER A 227 -4.45 5.06 -76.15
N THR A 228 -3.24 4.71 -76.57
CA THR A 228 -2.17 4.27 -75.67
C THR A 228 -1.70 5.39 -74.75
N LEU A 229 -1.51 6.60 -75.30
CA LEU A 229 -1.09 7.78 -74.53
C LEU A 229 -2.15 8.21 -73.51
N SER A 230 -3.43 8.20 -73.88
CA SER A 230 -4.54 8.42 -72.96
C SER A 230 -4.57 7.37 -71.84
N SER A 231 -4.44 6.09 -72.19
CA SER A 231 -4.41 5.01 -71.20
C SER A 231 -3.23 5.14 -70.22
N SER A 232 -2.06 5.59 -70.71
CA SER A 232 -0.89 5.87 -69.87
C SER A 232 -1.15 7.03 -68.90
N HIS A 233 -1.78 8.10 -69.36
CA HIS A 233 -2.15 9.24 -68.50
C HIS A 233 -3.18 8.82 -67.44
N ASP A 234 -4.21 8.07 -67.82
CA ASP A 234 -5.24 7.55 -66.90
C ASP A 234 -4.62 6.66 -65.82
N CYS A 235 -3.60 5.85 -66.18
CA CYS A 235 -2.86 5.04 -65.23
C CYS A 235 -2.10 5.89 -64.20
N HIS A 236 -1.45 6.97 -64.64
CA HIS A 236 -0.77 7.92 -63.73
C HIS A 236 -1.78 8.61 -62.81
N MET A 237 -2.90 9.11 -63.35
CA MET A 237 -3.98 9.73 -62.56
C MET A 237 -4.50 8.77 -61.50
N SER A 238 -4.85 7.55 -61.90
CA SER A 238 -5.33 6.52 -60.98
C SER A 238 -4.31 6.20 -59.87
N THR A 239 -3.02 6.27 -60.17
CA THR A 239 -1.97 6.04 -59.18
C THR A 239 -1.90 7.17 -58.15
N ILE A 240 -2.05 8.43 -58.60
CA ILE A 240 -2.10 9.60 -57.72
C ILE A 240 -3.33 9.52 -56.81
N ASP A 241 -4.51 9.27 -57.37
CA ASP A 241 -5.76 9.21 -56.62
C ASP A 241 -5.74 8.09 -55.57
N LYS A 242 -5.27 6.89 -55.95
CA LYS A 242 -5.09 5.78 -55.00
C LYS A 242 -4.14 6.13 -53.86
N LYS A 243 -3.11 6.93 -54.13
CA LYS A 243 -2.16 7.35 -53.10
C LYS A 243 -2.77 8.37 -52.15
N GLU A 244 -3.54 9.32 -52.68
CA GLU A 244 -4.32 10.29 -51.89
C GLU A 244 -5.31 9.58 -50.97
N ASP A 245 -6.10 8.65 -51.51
CA ASP A 245 -7.05 7.85 -50.75
C ASP A 245 -6.37 7.00 -49.68
N TYR A 246 -5.25 6.35 -50.01
CA TYR A 246 -4.49 5.56 -49.06
C TYR A 246 -4.02 6.39 -47.87
N ILE A 247 -3.52 7.61 -48.11
CA ILE A 247 -3.08 8.52 -47.04
C ILE A 247 -4.28 8.97 -46.21
N ASN A 248 -5.36 9.39 -46.87
CA ASN A 248 -6.57 9.86 -46.21
C ASN A 248 -7.18 8.78 -45.28
N VAL A 249 -7.38 7.58 -45.81
CA VAL A 249 -7.87 6.43 -45.04
C VAL A 249 -6.88 6.04 -43.94
N GLY A 250 -5.58 6.04 -44.23
CA GLY A 250 -4.53 5.69 -43.27
C GLY A 250 -4.51 6.60 -42.04
N VAL A 251 -4.55 7.92 -42.24
CA VAL A 251 -4.51 8.90 -41.15
C VAL A 251 -5.78 8.86 -40.31
N ASN A 252 -6.96 8.81 -40.94
CA ASN A 252 -8.22 8.73 -40.20
C ASN A 252 -8.31 7.43 -39.38
N ASN A 253 -7.89 6.30 -39.95
CA ASN A 253 -7.83 5.03 -39.22
C ASN A 253 -6.84 5.07 -38.05
N TYR A 254 -5.69 5.73 -38.23
CA TYR A 254 -4.71 5.89 -37.16
C TYR A 254 -5.29 6.70 -36.00
N VAL A 255 -5.91 7.85 -36.28
CA VAL A 255 -6.53 8.73 -35.28
C VAL A 255 -7.67 8.02 -34.56
N MET A 256 -8.55 7.35 -35.29
CA MET A 256 -9.64 6.55 -34.70
C MET A 256 -9.11 5.48 -33.73
N LYS A 257 -8.06 4.74 -34.13
CA LYS A 257 -7.43 3.72 -33.28
C LYS A 257 -6.79 4.32 -32.04
N LEU A 258 -6.10 5.45 -32.20
CA LEU A 258 -5.45 6.15 -31.10
C LEU A 258 -6.46 6.63 -30.05
N LEU A 259 -7.51 7.31 -30.48
CA LEU A 259 -8.57 7.82 -29.61
C LEU A 259 -9.33 6.69 -28.92
N SER A 260 -9.67 5.63 -29.66
CA SER A 260 -10.32 4.43 -29.10
C SER A 260 -9.45 3.75 -28.05
N HIS A 261 -8.13 3.67 -28.29
CA HIS A 261 -7.20 3.10 -27.32
C HIS A 261 -7.17 3.91 -26.01
N PHE A 262 -7.05 5.23 -26.08
CA PHE A 262 -7.08 6.08 -24.88
C PHE A 262 -8.39 5.96 -24.11
N SER A 263 -9.54 5.98 -24.80
CA SER A 263 -10.84 5.80 -24.16
C SER A 263 -10.96 4.44 -23.46
N SER A 264 -10.46 3.37 -24.09
CA SER A 264 -10.44 2.04 -23.49
C SER A 264 -9.53 1.97 -22.26
N VAL A 265 -8.35 2.59 -22.31
CA VAL A 265 -7.40 2.61 -21.18
C VAL A 265 -7.99 3.37 -19.99
N GLU A 266 -8.62 4.52 -20.24
CA GLU A 266 -9.24 5.30 -19.16
C GLU A 266 -10.45 4.59 -18.55
N THR A 267 -11.27 3.93 -19.38
CA THR A 267 -12.39 3.11 -18.88
C THR A 267 -11.89 2.00 -17.97
N GLU A 268 -10.81 1.32 -18.36
CA GLU A 268 -10.22 0.25 -17.55
C GLU A 268 -9.61 0.78 -16.25
N ARG A 269 -8.88 1.90 -16.31
CA ARG A 269 -8.32 2.57 -15.12
C ARG A 269 -9.41 2.91 -14.11
N ASN A 270 -10.49 3.55 -14.57
CA ASN A 270 -11.63 3.91 -13.73
C ASN A 270 -12.23 2.67 -13.06
N ARG A 271 -12.53 1.61 -13.83
CA ARG A 271 -13.11 0.38 -13.30
C ARG A 271 -12.22 -0.28 -12.23
N LEU A 272 -10.91 -0.34 -12.48
CA LEU A 272 -9.95 -0.88 -11.52
C LEU A 272 -9.92 -0.04 -10.25
N ARG A 273 -9.92 1.30 -10.35
CA ARG A 273 -9.92 2.19 -9.19
C ARG A 273 -11.21 2.12 -8.38
N ILE A 274 -12.37 2.06 -9.03
CA ILE A 274 -13.64 1.84 -8.34
C ILE A 274 -13.62 0.50 -7.59
N GLY A 275 -13.16 -0.58 -8.24
CA GLY A 275 -13.05 -1.89 -7.60
C GLY A 275 -12.10 -1.90 -6.40
N GLU A 276 -10.97 -1.19 -6.47
CA GLU A 276 -10.06 -1.04 -5.33
C GLU A 276 -10.69 -0.27 -4.16
N ILE A 277 -11.43 0.82 -4.46
CA ILE A 277 -12.14 1.60 -3.43
C ILE A 277 -13.21 0.75 -2.75
N ASP A 278 -13.95 -0.04 -3.52
CA ASP A 278 -14.98 -0.95 -3.03
C ASP A 278 -14.38 -2.04 -2.13
N ASN A 279 -13.35 -2.75 -2.61
CA ASN A 279 -12.64 -3.78 -1.83
C ASN A 279 -12.06 -3.22 -0.51
N LEU A 280 -11.56 -1.99 -0.53
CA LEU A 280 -11.04 -1.33 0.67
C LEU A 280 -12.16 -1.07 1.69
N TYR A 281 -13.32 -0.61 1.23
CA TYR A 281 -14.48 -0.37 2.08
C TYR A 281 -15.06 -1.66 2.65
N GLU A 282 -15.14 -2.73 1.85
CA GLU A 282 -15.51 -4.07 2.32
C GLU A 282 -14.55 -4.55 3.40
N SER A 283 -13.23 -4.48 3.16
CA SER A 283 -12.20 -4.89 4.12
C SER A 283 -12.30 -4.15 5.46
N PHE A 284 -12.58 -2.84 5.44
CA PHE A 284 -12.78 -2.09 6.67
C PHE A 284 -14.07 -2.46 7.39
N THR A 285 -15.13 -2.76 6.64
CA THR A 285 -16.41 -3.17 7.22
C THR A 285 -16.31 -4.55 7.87
N GLU A 286 -15.68 -5.51 7.17
CA GLU A 286 -15.41 -6.85 7.71
C GLU A 286 -14.57 -6.78 9.00
N LEU A 287 -13.50 -5.98 9.02
CA LEU A 287 -12.69 -5.79 10.23
C LEU A 287 -13.50 -5.21 11.40
N ILE A 288 -14.40 -4.26 11.13
CA ILE A 288 -15.25 -3.68 12.17
C ILE A 288 -16.25 -4.72 12.69
N ASP A 289 -16.83 -5.52 11.81
CA ASP A 289 -17.77 -6.58 12.17
C ASP A 289 -17.07 -7.69 12.98
N GLU A 290 -15.85 -8.08 12.61
CA GLU A 290 -15.03 -9.02 13.39
C GLU A 290 -14.72 -8.48 14.80
N ILE A 291 -14.46 -7.18 14.95
CA ILE A 291 -14.24 -6.56 16.26
C ILE A 291 -15.53 -6.61 17.09
N GLU A 292 -16.69 -6.29 16.50
CA GLU A 292 -18.00 -6.35 17.16
C GLU A 292 -18.32 -7.78 17.63
N GLU A 293 -18.13 -8.80 16.79
CA GLU A 293 -18.38 -10.21 17.14
C GLU A 293 -17.47 -10.73 18.27
N ASN A 294 -16.25 -10.21 18.37
CA ASN A 294 -15.31 -10.60 19.43
C ASN A 294 -15.58 -9.87 20.76
N LEU A 295 -16.33 -8.78 20.74
CA LEU A 295 -16.78 -8.07 21.95
C LEU A 295 -18.04 -8.72 22.56
N ASP A 296 -18.85 -9.41 21.74
CA ASP A 296 -20.05 -10.13 22.17
C ASP A 296 -19.79 -11.54 22.76
N LYS A 297 -18.54 -12.04 22.73
CA LYS A 297 -18.10 -13.36 23.24
C LYS A 297 -17.49 -13.29 24.63
#